data_AF-S8ED75-F1
#
_entry.id   AF-S8ED75-F1
#
_cell.length_a   1.000
_cell.length_b   1.000
_cell.length_c   1.000
_cell.angle_alpha   90.00
_cell.angle_beta   90.00
_cell.angle_gamma   90.00
#
_symmetry.space_group_name_H-M   'P 1'
#
loop_
_entity.id
_entity.type
_entity.pdbx_description
1 polymer ?
#
loop_
_entity_poly.entity_id
_entity_poly.type
_entity_poly.pdbx_seq_one_letter_code
_entity_poly.pdbx_strand_id
1 'polypeptide(L)'
;LRKSFSLLSDPQTTSIAVVSLQRCFDLTFEELEYDRRAAIKEFPQLLDHLGSAIVELFFVADEHGVNWAEFLKGYTNCCSRTVGSTSFINLCRLFSLMHSKAGLPMNLTFEPHDDEFKISGWLSPGDIHLLLWISWAFSCRTFRSNVGKQRRTCTLPDISHLVLSVIKSCTDVDRDFDFWDSEVESMNIELPAAKVQAWALNTLPNMANCFVQFVHDRLCSFPNNENRVGQSGSS
;
A
#
# COMPACT_ATOMS: atom_id res chain seq x y z
N LEU A 1 2.00 13.17 -15.27
CA LEU A 1 0.72 13.67 -14.72
C LEU A 1 -0.23 14.20 -15.77
N ARG A 2 -0.02 15.35 -16.42
CA ARG A 2 -0.99 15.87 -17.42
C ARG A 2 -1.22 14.91 -18.60
N LYS A 3 -0.14 14.27 -19.09
CA LYS A 3 -0.23 13.20 -20.09
C LYS A 3 -1.06 12.00 -19.58
N SER A 4 -0.82 11.56 -18.35
CA SER A 4 -1.55 10.47 -17.71
C SER A 4 -3.04 10.78 -17.54
N PHE A 5 -3.36 11.99 -17.07
CA PHE A 5 -4.74 12.46 -16.95
C PHE A 5 -5.43 12.43 -18.31
N SER A 6 -4.81 13.01 -19.33
CA SER A 6 -5.37 13.01 -20.69
C SER A 6 -5.63 11.63 -21.28
N LEU A 7 -4.88 10.59 -20.86
CA LEU A 7 -5.09 9.22 -21.32
C LEU A 7 -6.19 8.49 -20.54
N LEU A 8 -6.36 8.83 -19.26
CA LEU A 8 -7.35 8.23 -18.39
C LEU A 8 -8.71 8.93 -18.44
N SER A 9 -8.74 10.19 -18.88
CA SER A 9 -9.95 11.00 -18.94
C SER A 9 -10.82 10.63 -20.14
N ASP A 10 -12.12 10.68 -19.91
CA ASP A 10 -13.09 10.63 -20.99
C ASP A 10 -13.02 11.94 -21.82
N PRO A 11 -12.93 11.86 -23.17
CA PRO A 11 -12.81 13.05 -24.02
C PRO A 11 -14.02 13.99 -23.98
N GLN A 12 -15.21 13.49 -23.62
CA GLN A 12 -16.44 14.27 -23.57
C GLN A 12 -16.61 14.96 -22.21
N THR A 13 -16.34 14.26 -21.10
CA THR A 13 -16.51 14.82 -19.76
C THR A 13 -15.26 15.54 -19.25
N THR A 14 -14.10 15.29 -19.87
CA THR A 14 -12.78 15.77 -19.43
C THR A 14 -12.38 15.33 -18.01
N SER A 15 -13.02 14.27 -17.51
CA SER A 15 -12.82 13.70 -16.17
C SER A 15 -12.42 12.22 -16.25
N ILE A 16 -11.69 11.74 -15.24
CA ILE A 16 -11.33 10.33 -15.12
C ILE A 16 -12.45 9.59 -14.40
N ALA A 17 -13.02 8.57 -15.04
CA ALA A 17 -13.97 7.69 -14.37
C ALA A 17 -13.31 6.99 -13.16
N VAL A 18 -14.01 6.96 -12.02
CA VAL A 18 -13.51 6.37 -10.76
C VAL A 18 -12.98 4.94 -10.97
N VAL A 19 -13.73 4.11 -11.69
CA VAL A 19 -13.33 2.72 -11.99
C VAL A 19 -12.03 2.65 -12.80
N SER A 20 -11.83 3.56 -13.75
CA SER A 20 -10.59 3.63 -14.53
C SER A 20 -9.41 4.00 -13.65
N LEU A 21 -9.59 4.94 -12.72
CA LEU A 21 -8.54 5.34 -11.78
C LEU A 21 -8.21 4.23 -10.78
N GLN A 22 -9.20 3.50 -10.29
CA GLN A 22 -9.00 2.34 -9.40
C GLN A 22 -8.13 1.27 -10.09
N ARG A 23 -8.45 0.92 -11.34
CA ARG A 23 -7.69 -0.05 -12.14
C ARG A 23 -6.23 0.33 -12.33
N CYS A 24 -5.89 1.61 -12.34
CA CYS A 24 -4.50 2.06 -12.41
C CYS A 24 -3.68 1.60 -11.21
N PHE A 25 -4.33 1.41 -10.06
CA PHE A 25 -3.70 1.07 -8.79
C PHE A 25 -3.87 -0.40 -8.39
N ASP A 26 -4.63 -1.19 -9.13
CA ASP A 26 -4.81 -2.60 -8.82
C ASP A 26 -3.49 -3.39 -8.95
N LEU A 27 -3.28 -4.32 -8.02
CA LEU A 27 -2.22 -5.32 -8.07
C LEU A 27 -2.84 -6.68 -8.36
N THR A 28 -2.57 -7.22 -9.54
CA THR A 28 -3.02 -8.57 -9.93
C THR A 28 -1.87 -9.56 -9.91
N PHE A 29 -2.16 -10.77 -9.42
CA PHE A 29 -1.22 -11.88 -9.31
C PHE A 29 -1.78 -13.07 -10.08
N GLU A 30 -0.92 -13.84 -10.77
CA GLU A 30 -1.32 -15.13 -11.34
C GLU A 30 -1.20 -16.23 -10.30
N GLU A 31 -0.03 -16.34 -9.70
CA GLU A 31 0.28 -17.30 -8.65
C GLU A 31 1.21 -16.61 -7.65
N LEU A 32 0.77 -16.59 -6.39
CA LEU A 32 1.62 -16.20 -5.28
C LEU A 32 2.27 -17.48 -4.77
N GLU A 33 3.59 -17.61 -4.99
CA GLU A 33 4.34 -18.70 -4.39
C GLU A 33 4.63 -18.33 -2.94
N TYR A 34 3.92 -18.99 -2.03
CA TYR A 34 4.15 -18.90 -0.60
C TYR A 34 5.20 -19.94 -0.19
N ASP A 35 6.16 -19.55 0.64
CA ASP A 35 6.77 -20.57 1.51
C ASP A 35 5.66 -21.08 2.44
N ARG A 36 5.48 -22.41 2.52
CA ARG A 36 4.36 -23.08 3.21
C ARG A 36 4.23 -22.75 4.70
N ARG A 37 5.20 -22.04 5.29
CA ARG A 37 5.31 -21.77 6.72
C ARG A 37 4.64 -20.47 7.19
N ALA A 38 4.21 -19.57 6.31
CA ALA A 38 3.67 -18.26 6.70
C ALA A 38 2.45 -17.82 5.87
N ALA A 39 1.53 -18.74 5.56
CA ALA A 39 0.44 -18.45 4.62
C ALA A 39 -0.67 -17.59 5.25
N ILE A 40 -0.44 -16.26 5.34
CA ILE A 40 -1.48 -15.28 5.68
C ILE A 40 -2.41 -15.13 4.47
N LYS A 41 -3.58 -15.79 4.54
CA LYS A 41 -4.58 -15.87 3.46
C LYS A 41 -5.23 -14.52 3.14
N GLU A 42 -5.13 -13.58 4.07
CA GLU A 42 -5.69 -12.25 4.02
C GLU A 42 -4.95 -11.37 3.01
N PHE A 43 -3.68 -11.67 2.69
CA PHE A 43 -2.86 -10.80 1.84
C PHE A 43 -3.45 -10.57 0.43
N PRO A 44 -3.78 -11.60 -0.38
CA PRO A 44 -4.44 -11.37 -1.68
C PRO A 44 -5.78 -10.67 -1.54
N GLN A 45 -6.59 -11.04 -0.54
CA GLN A 45 -7.90 -10.44 -0.29
C GLN A 45 -7.81 -8.94 -0.04
N LEU A 46 -6.80 -8.48 0.70
CA LEU A 46 -6.56 -7.06 0.92
C LEU A 46 -6.21 -6.34 -0.39
N LEU A 47 -5.41 -6.96 -1.26
CA LEU A 47 -4.97 -6.35 -2.51
C LEU A 47 -6.09 -6.19 -3.53
N ASP A 48 -7.13 -7.01 -3.49
CA ASP A 48 -8.35 -6.83 -4.30
C ASP A 48 -9.07 -5.50 -4.01
N HIS A 49 -8.81 -4.90 -2.84
CA HIS A 49 -9.39 -3.63 -2.43
C HIS A 49 -8.43 -2.43 -2.57
N LEU A 50 -7.20 -2.66 -3.01
CA LEU A 50 -6.14 -1.64 -3.06
C LEU A 50 -6.55 -0.42 -3.90
N GLY A 51 -6.96 -0.64 -5.16
CA GLY A 51 -7.31 0.46 -6.05
C GLY A 51 -8.50 1.27 -5.56
N SER A 52 -9.53 0.57 -5.06
CA SER A 52 -10.69 1.23 -4.44
C SER A 52 -10.30 2.06 -3.21
N ALA A 53 -9.46 1.52 -2.33
CA ALA A 53 -9.04 2.20 -1.11
C ALA A 53 -8.17 3.44 -1.40
N ILE A 54 -7.27 3.38 -2.38
CA ILE A 54 -6.45 4.53 -2.79
C ILE A 54 -7.35 5.65 -3.34
N VAL A 55 -8.28 5.31 -4.24
CA VAL A 55 -9.15 6.31 -4.85
C VAL A 55 -10.05 6.96 -3.80
N GLU A 56 -10.65 6.18 -2.90
CA GLU A 56 -11.52 6.69 -1.84
C GLU A 56 -10.79 7.59 -0.84
N LEU A 57 -9.55 7.27 -0.46
CA LEU A 57 -8.81 8.07 0.51
C LEU A 57 -8.29 9.39 -0.04
N PHE A 58 -7.89 9.41 -1.32
CA PHE A 58 -7.08 10.49 -1.85
C PHE A 58 -7.73 11.27 -2.98
N PHE A 59 -8.68 10.72 -3.72
CA PHE A 59 -9.23 11.34 -4.92
C PHE A 59 -10.73 11.62 -4.76
N VAL A 60 -11.09 12.90 -4.75
CA VAL A 60 -12.49 13.32 -4.72
C VAL A 60 -13.06 13.26 -6.13
N ALA A 61 -14.19 12.58 -6.28
CA ALA A 61 -14.91 12.49 -7.55
C ALA A 61 -16.27 13.20 -7.43
N ASP A 62 -16.69 13.84 -8.52
CA ASP A 62 -18.06 14.29 -8.72
C ASP A 62 -18.85 13.28 -9.57
N GLU A 63 -20.04 13.65 -10.01
CA GLU A 63 -20.92 12.81 -10.84
C GLU A 63 -20.28 12.38 -12.18
N HIS A 64 -19.30 13.15 -12.68
CA HIS A 64 -18.56 12.88 -13.92
C HIS A 64 -17.20 12.20 -13.67
N GLY A 65 -16.81 12.04 -12.41
CA GLY A 65 -15.55 11.43 -11.99
C GLY A 65 -14.55 12.42 -11.42
N VAL A 66 -13.26 12.15 -11.61
CA VAL A 66 -12.18 12.96 -11.06
C VAL A 66 -11.70 13.96 -12.12
N ASN A 67 -12.01 15.24 -11.93
CA ASN A 67 -11.53 16.31 -12.78
C ASN A 67 -10.02 16.61 -12.55
N TRP A 68 -9.43 17.49 -13.37
CA TRP A 68 -7.99 17.77 -13.31
C TRP A 68 -7.52 18.34 -11.97
N ALA A 69 -8.32 19.22 -11.35
CA ALA A 69 -7.96 19.86 -10.09
C ALA A 69 -7.96 18.84 -8.95
N GLU A 70 -9.00 18.01 -8.85
CA GLU A 70 -9.09 16.96 -7.84
C GLU A 70 -8.08 15.83 -8.09
N PHE A 71 -7.76 15.52 -9.34
CA PHE A 71 -6.67 14.59 -9.67
C PHE A 71 -5.32 15.08 -9.16
N LEU A 72 -5.00 16.37 -9.39
CA LEU A 72 -3.76 16.96 -8.92
C LEU A 72 -3.70 17.04 -7.39
N LYS A 73 -4.82 17.38 -6.75
CA LYS A 73 -4.95 17.41 -5.29
C LYS A 73 -4.74 16.02 -4.70
N GLY A 74 -5.40 14.99 -5.25
CA GLY A 74 -5.22 13.62 -4.78
C GLY A 74 -3.82 13.08 -4.99
N TYR A 75 -3.20 13.37 -6.14
CA TYR A 75 -1.78 13.08 -6.36
C TYR A 75 -0.89 13.77 -5.32
N THR A 76 -1.16 15.04 -5.01
CA THR A 76 -0.39 15.80 -4.01
C THR A 76 -0.59 15.23 -2.60
N ASN A 77 -1.80 14.80 -2.25
CA ASN A 77 -2.07 14.14 -0.96
C ASN A 77 -1.34 12.81 -0.83
N CYS A 78 -1.13 12.08 -1.93
CA CYS A 78 -0.35 10.85 -1.96
C CYS A 78 1.16 11.11 -1.96
N CYS A 79 1.62 12.07 -2.77
CA CYS A 79 3.00 12.14 -3.26
C CYS A 79 3.72 13.46 -2.97
N SER A 80 3.11 14.37 -2.23
CA SER A 80 3.82 15.58 -1.76
C SER A 80 5.01 15.18 -0.90
N ARG A 81 6.04 16.04 -0.88
CA ARG A 81 7.18 15.89 0.03
C ARG A 81 6.67 16.12 1.45
N THR A 82 6.24 15.03 2.09
CA THR A 82 5.80 15.03 3.49
C THR A 82 6.90 14.48 4.38
N VAL A 83 6.78 14.72 5.67
CA VAL A 83 7.62 14.08 6.68
C VAL A 83 7.31 12.57 6.66
N GLY A 84 8.32 11.74 6.96
CA GLY A 84 8.16 10.29 6.95
C GLY A 84 6.99 9.79 7.81
N SER A 85 6.67 10.51 8.89
CA SER A 85 5.49 10.26 9.75
C SER A 85 4.20 10.26 8.95
N THR A 86 3.91 11.33 8.21
CA THR A 86 2.69 11.50 7.42
C THR A 86 2.55 10.42 6.36
N SER A 87 3.66 10.10 5.67
CA SER A 87 3.69 9.06 4.65
C SER A 87 3.38 7.68 5.24
N PHE A 88 3.94 7.35 6.41
CA PHE A 88 3.63 6.12 7.13
C PHE A 88 2.16 6.08 7.61
N ILE A 89 1.63 7.19 8.10
CA ILE A 89 0.23 7.27 8.54
C ILE A 89 -0.72 7.08 7.35
N ASN A 90 -0.43 7.66 6.20
CA ASN A 90 -1.21 7.44 4.97
C ASN A 90 -1.19 5.97 4.53
N LEU A 91 -0.04 5.30 4.65
CA LEU A 91 0.05 3.85 4.43
C LEU A 91 -0.82 3.06 5.43
N CYS A 92 -0.84 3.44 6.71
CA CYS A 92 -1.69 2.80 7.71
C CYS A 92 -3.19 3.05 7.49
N ARG A 93 -3.55 4.27 7.03
CA ARG A 93 -4.93 4.60 6.63
C ARG A 93 -5.39 3.76 5.45
N LEU A 94 -4.53 3.62 4.45
CA LEU A 94 -4.76 2.74 3.30
C LEU A 94 -4.96 1.29 3.75
N PHE A 95 -4.05 0.78 4.57
CA PHE A 95 -4.13 -0.56 5.15
C PHE A 95 -5.44 -0.79 5.90
N SER A 96 -5.83 0.16 6.76
CA SER A 96 -7.07 0.07 7.54
C SER A 96 -8.32 0.07 6.65
N LEU A 97 -8.34 0.87 5.58
CA LEU A 97 -9.45 0.90 4.65
C LEU A 97 -9.54 -0.39 3.81
N MET A 98 -8.41 -0.96 3.43
CA MET A 98 -8.37 -2.27 2.75
C MET A 98 -8.95 -3.37 3.66
N HIS A 99 -8.60 -3.40 4.94
CA HIS A 99 -9.19 -4.32 5.92
C HIS A 99 -10.70 -4.14 6.05
N SER A 100 -11.16 -2.89 6.23
CA SER A 100 -12.59 -2.59 6.33
C SER A 100 -13.36 -3.06 5.10
N LYS A 101 -12.83 -2.82 3.89
CA LYS A 101 -13.43 -3.29 2.63
C LYS A 101 -13.41 -4.82 2.49
N ALA A 102 -12.39 -5.49 3.02
CA ALA A 102 -12.30 -6.94 3.07
C ALA A 102 -13.20 -7.58 4.16
N GLY A 103 -13.87 -6.77 5.00
CA GLY A 103 -14.64 -7.27 6.14
C GLY A 103 -13.77 -7.81 7.27
N LEU A 104 -12.49 -7.43 7.32
CA LEU A 104 -11.54 -7.85 8.33
C LEU A 104 -11.46 -6.80 9.46
N PRO A 105 -11.31 -7.23 10.72
CA PRO A 105 -11.16 -6.30 11.83
C PRO A 105 -9.84 -5.51 11.70
N MET A 106 -9.86 -4.27 12.17
CA MET A 106 -8.67 -3.42 12.31
C MET A 106 -8.86 -2.50 13.50
N ASN A 107 -7.89 -2.47 14.40
CA ASN A 107 -7.93 -1.65 15.61
C ASN A 107 -7.02 -0.42 15.44
N LEU A 108 -7.20 0.33 14.36
CA LEU A 108 -6.47 1.57 14.11
C LEU A 108 -7.44 2.74 13.99
N THR A 109 -7.10 3.82 14.66
CA THR A 109 -7.83 5.08 14.62
C THR A 109 -6.91 6.22 14.22
N PHE A 110 -7.46 7.19 13.48
CA PHE A 110 -6.73 8.31 12.92
C PHE A 110 -7.43 9.61 13.29
N GLU A 111 -6.82 10.37 14.17
CA GLU A 111 -7.36 11.65 14.63
C GLU A 111 -6.64 12.80 13.91
N PRO A 112 -7.37 13.80 13.39
CA PRO A 112 -6.73 15.02 12.88
C PRO A 112 -5.95 15.71 14.02
N HIS A 113 -4.68 16.02 13.78
CA HIS A 113 -3.81 16.70 14.73
C HIS A 113 -2.94 17.72 13.98
N ASP A 114 -3.30 18.99 14.06
CA ASP A 114 -2.74 20.09 13.27
C ASP A 114 -2.84 19.78 11.75
N ASP A 115 -1.69 19.76 11.06
CA ASP A 115 -1.57 19.43 9.63
C ASP A 115 -1.32 17.92 9.40
N GLU A 116 -1.28 17.10 10.45
CA GLU A 116 -1.01 15.66 10.41
C GLU A 116 -2.15 14.83 11.02
N PHE A 117 -2.06 13.51 10.92
CA PHE A 117 -2.96 12.59 11.62
C PHE A 117 -2.20 11.91 12.75
N LYS A 118 -2.77 11.87 13.96
CA LYS A 118 -2.25 11.02 15.02
C LYS A 118 -2.82 9.61 14.86
N ILE A 119 -1.94 8.62 14.82
CA ILE A 119 -2.32 7.20 14.81
C ILE A 119 -2.44 6.67 16.24
N SER A 120 -3.52 5.94 16.51
CA SER A 120 -3.80 5.27 17.78
C SER A 120 -4.37 3.87 17.53
N GLY A 121 -4.44 3.06 18.59
CA GLY A 121 -4.87 1.67 18.53
C GLY A 121 -3.72 0.67 18.54
N TRP A 122 -3.97 -0.52 18.01
CA TRP A 122 -3.15 -1.72 18.23
C TRP A 122 -3.01 -2.54 16.95
N LEU A 123 -1.85 -3.18 16.81
CA LEU A 123 -1.53 -4.10 15.72
C LEU A 123 -1.09 -5.44 16.28
N SER A 124 -1.62 -6.53 15.72
CA SER A 124 -1.11 -7.87 15.96
C SER A 124 0.16 -8.13 15.13
N PRO A 125 0.95 -9.17 15.46
CA PRO A 125 2.07 -9.61 14.61
C PRO A 125 1.63 -9.91 13.17
N GLY A 126 0.44 -10.49 12.98
CA GLY A 126 -0.14 -10.75 11.66
C GLY A 126 -0.42 -9.46 10.88
N ASP A 127 -0.96 -8.43 11.53
CA ASP A 127 -1.20 -7.13 10.89
C ASP A 127 0.11 -6.47 10.46
N ILE A 128 1.14 -6.55 11.29
CA ILE A 128 2.48 -6.01 10.99
C ILE A 128 3.10 -6.75 9.80
N HIS A 129 2.98 -8.08 9.78
CA HIS A 129 3.45 -8.91 8.69
C HIS A 129 2.78 -8.51 7.37
N LEU A 130 1.44 -8.37 7.37
CA LEU A 130 0.68 -7.92 6.20
C LEU A 130 1.08 -6.51 5.75
N LEU A 131 1.20 -5.56 6.68
CA LEU A 131 1.63 -4.19 6.39
C LEU A 131 3.02 -4.15 5.74
N LEU A 132 3.96 -4.95 6.23
CA LEU A 132 5.31 -5.06 5.68
C LEU A 132 5.31 -5.71 4.29
N TRP A 133 4.49 -6.73 4.06
CA TRP A 133 4.33 -7.33 2.73
C TRP A 133 3.68 -6.37 1.72
N ILE A 134 2.68 -5.58 2.11
CA ILE A 134 2.12 -4.54 1.26
C ILE A 134 3.20 -3.51 0.91
N SER A 135 3.97 -3.08 1.91
CA SER A 135 5.09 -2.15 1.71
C SER A 135 6.15 -2.70 0.76
N TRP A 136 6.44 -4.00 0.88
CA TRP A 136 7.35 -4.71 -0.01
C TRP A 136 6.78 -4.79 -1.43
N ALA A 137 5.49 -5.10 -1.59
CA ALA A 137 4.83 -5.16 -2.89
C ALA A 137 4.89 -3.81 -3.61
N PHE A 138 4.68 -2.70 -2.89
CA PHE A 138 4.87 -1.35 -3.45
C PHE A 138 6.33 -1.08 -3.84
N SER A 139 7.26 -1.61 -3.07
CA SER A 139 8.70 -1.44 -3.31
C SER A 139 9.23 -2.31 -4.47
N CYS A 140 8.59 -3.43 -4.77
CA CYS A 140 9.08 -4.38 -5.76
C CYS A 140 8.82 -3.93 -7.20
N ARG A 141 9.88 -3.72 -7.97
CA ARG A 141 9.82 -3.23 -9.37
C ARG A 141 9.04 -4.14 -10.31
N THR A 142 9.01 -5.45 -10.01
CA THR A 142 8.18 -6.43 -10.72
C THR A 142 6.70 -6.07 -10.66
N PHE A 143 6.21 -5.56 -9.54
CA PHE A 143 4.82 -5.09 -9.39
C PHE A 143 4.58 -3.72 -9.99
N ARG A 144 5.61 -2.88 -10.14
CA ARG A 144 5.49 -1.54 -10.72
C ARG A 144 5.38 -1.54 -12.26
N SER A 145 5.77 -2.64 -12.91
CA SER A 145 5.88 -2.74 -14.38
C SER A 145 4.71 -3.48 -15.06
N ASN A 146 3.72 -3.99 -14.33
CA ASN A 146 2.65 -4.86 -14.86
C ASN A 146 1.57 -4.14 -15.68
N VAL A 147 1.94 -3.21 -16.56
CA VAL A 147 1.07 -2.74 -17.62
C VAL A 147 1.55 -3.37 -18.93
N GLY A 148 1.00 -4.55 -19.24
CA GLY A 148 0.97 -5.07 -20.61
C GLY A 148 1.86 -6.25 -20.99
N LYS A 149 2.72 -6.82 -20.15
CA LYS A 149 3.49 -8.04 -20.53
C LYS A 149 3.65 -9.04 -19.39
N GLN A 150 3.25 -10.28 -19.70
CA GLN A 150 3.47 -11.56 -19.01
C GLN A 150 3.50 -11.46 -17.49
N ARG A 151 2.33 -11.75 -16.91
CA ARG A 151 2.13 -11.98 -15.48
C ARG A 151 3.21 -12.97 -14.99
N ARG A 152 3.89 -12.60 -13.91
CA ARG A 152 5.02 -13.35 -13.33
C ARG A 152 4.63 -13.86 -11.97
N THR A 153 5.08 -15.07 -11.64
CA THR A 153 5.06 -15.59 -10.28
C THR A 153 5.84 -14.63 -9.39
N CYS A 154 5.29 -14.33 -8.21
CA CYS A 154 6.00 -13.54 -7.22
C CYS A 154 6.10 -14.31 -5.91
N THR A 155 7.34 -14.52 -5.46
CA THR A 155 7.66 -15.10 -4.17
C THR A 155 7.62 -14.01 -3.11
N LEU A 156 6.82 -14.20 -2.06
CA LEU A 156 6.86 -13.31 -0.91
C LEU A 156 8.15 -13.52 -0.10
N PRO A 157 8.81 -12.45 0.36
CA PRO A 157 9.99 -12.60 1.20
C PRO A 157 9.59 -13.12 2.58
N ASP A 158 10.45 -13.97 3.16
CA ASP A 158 10.39 -14.25 4.58
C ASP A 158 10.82 -13.01 5.36
N ILE A 159 9.87 -12.43 6.08
CA ILE A 159 10.03 -11.22 6.90
C ILE A 159 9.85 -11.52 8.39
N SER A 160 9.87 -12.79 8.79
CA SER A 160 9.64 -13.21 10.17
C SER A 160 10.57 -12.48 11.13
N HIS A 161 11.88 -12.43 10.83
CA HIS A 161 12.86 -11.70 11.62
C HIS A 161 12.62 -10.19 11.71
N LEU A 162 12.00 -9.61 10.69
CA LEU A 162 11.64 -8.20 10.69
C LEU A 162 10.46 -7.95 11.62
N VAL A 163 9.40 -8.77 11.55
CA VAL A 163 8.25 -8.72 12.47
C VAL A 163 8.71 -8.93 13.91
N LEU A 164 9.60 -9.90 14.13
CA LEU A 164 10.26 -10.13 15.40
C LEU A 164 10.95 -8.83 15.90
N SER A 165 11.73 -8.15 15.06
CA SER A 165 12.39 -6.90 15.48
C SER A 165 11.40 -5.80 15.91
N VAL A 166 10.20 -5.74 15.32
CA VAL A 166 9.14 -4.81 15.73
C VAL A 166 8.65 -5.12 17.13
N ILE A 167 8.31 -6.39 17.38
CA ILE A 167 7.81 -6.85 18.66
C ILE A 167 8.84 -6.54 19.74
N LYS A 168 10.11 -6.92 19.54
CA LYS A 168 11.19 -6.65 20.48
C LYS A 168 11.35 -5.15 20.77
N SER A 169 11.20 -4.29 19.77
CA SER A 169 11.28 -2.84 19.95
C SER A 169 10.05 -2.24 20.65
N CYS A 170 8.89 -2.90 20.59
CA CYS A 170 7.64 -2.38 21.13
C CYS A 170 7.31 -2.91 22.54
N THR A 171 7.88 -4.06 22.90
CA THR A 171 7.73 -4.67 24.24
C THR A 171 8.88 -4.24 25.15
N ASP A 172 8.56 -3.65 26.30
CA ASP A 172 9.56 -3.16 27.26
C ASP A 172 10.15 -4.29 28.15
N VAL A 173 10.02 -5.55 27.73
CA VAL A 173 10.39 -6.67 28.58
C VAL A 173 11.78 -7.18 28.19
N ASP A 174 12.71 -7.12 29.14
CA ASP A 174 13.95 -7.93 29.24
C ASP A 174 13.61 -9.42 29.41
N ARG A 175 12.64 -9.89 28.64
CA ARG A 175 12.32 -11.29 28.53
C ARG A 175 13.32 -11.79 27.49
N ASP A 176 14.32 -12.53 27.94
CA ASP A 176 15.04 -13.54 27.15
C ASP A 176 14.00 -14.60 26.69
N PHE A 177 13.05 -14.17 25.86
CA PHE A 177 12.25 -15.07 25.06
C PHE A 177 13.20 -15.56 23.98
N ASP A 178 13.35 -16.88 23.84
CA ASP A 178 13.98 -17.53 22.70
C ASP A 178 13.12 -17.32 21.46
N PHE A 179 13.11 -16.07 21.03
CA PHE A 179 12.16 -15.48 20.12
C PHE A 179 12.37 -15.95 18.68
N TRP A 180 13.56 -16.47 18.41
CA TRP A 180 13.97 -17.01 17.12
C TRP A 180 13.39 -18.41 16.84
N ASP A 181 12.88 -19.10 17.86
CA ASP A 181 12.26 -20.43 17.74
C ASP A 181 10.72 -20.39 17.84
N SER A 182 10.14 -19.21 18.04
CA SER A 182 8.70 -19.03 18.23
C SER A 182 7.97 -18.64 16.94
N GLU A 183 6.89 -19.35 16.61
CA GLU A 183 6.03 -19.03 15.47
C GLU A 183 5.31 -17.70 15.73
N VAL A 184 5.65 -16.67 14.93
CA VAL A 184 5.10 -15.30 14.98
C VAL A 184 3.56 -15.30 14.99
N GLU A 185 2.95 -16.26 14.29
CA GLU A 185 1.49 -16.41 14.15
C GLU A 185 0.80 -16.88 15.45
N SER A 186 1.54 -17.45 16.40
CA SER A 186 1.00 -17.96 17.67
C SER A 186 1.01 -16.93 18.81
N MET A 187 1.62 -15.76 18.59
CA MET A 187 1.79 -14.73 19.62
C MET A 187 0.55 -13.86 19.76
N ASN A 188 -0.23 -14.09 20.82
CA ASN A 188 -1.33 -13.22 21.23
C ASN A 188 -0.80 -11.96 21.95
N ILE A 189 -0.06 -11.12 21.23
CA ILE A 189 0.45 -9.82 21.72
C ILE A 189 -0.14 -8.71 20.85
N GLU A 190 -0.59 -7.64 21.49
CA GLU A 190 -1.02 -6.42 20.80
C GLU A 190 0.03 -5.32 20.97
N LEU A 191 0.46 -4.72 19.87
CA LEU A 191 1.50 -3.70 19.86
C LEU A 191 0.89 -2.31 19.62
N PRO A 192 1.21 -1.30 20.44
CA PRO A 192 0.69 0.06 20.23
C PRO A 192 1.11 0.62 18.88
N ALA A 193 0.17 1.13 18.09
CA ALA A 193 0.43 1.66 16.76
C ALA A 193 1.49 2.77 16.75
N ALA A 194 1.52 3.62 17.80
CA ALA A 194 2.52 4.67 17.95
C ALA A 194 3.95 4.12 18.15
N LYS A 195 4.12 2.99 18.87
CA LYS A 195 5.43 2.33 19.02
C LYS A 195 5.87 1.69 17.69
N VAL A 196 4.94 1.08 16.96
CA VAL A 196 5.21 0.51 15.63
C VAL A 196 5.62 1.61 14.64
N GLN A 197 4.93 2.76 14.65
CA GLN A 197 5.31 3.92 13.85
C GLN A 197 6.74 4.39 14.19
N ALA A 198 7.07 4.54 15.47
CA ALA A 198 8.42 4.94 15.89
C ALA A 198 9.49 3.94 15.43
N TRP A 199 9.23 2.63 15.55
CA TRP A 199 10.10 1.59 15.03
C TRP A 199 10.28 1.72 13.51
N ALA A 200 9.18 1.86 12.76
CA ALA A 200 9.22 1.90 11.29
C ALA A 200 10.04 3.10 10.78
N LEU A 201 9.89 4.27 11.41
CA LEU A 201 10.64 5.47 11.04
C LEU A 201 12.14 5.35 11.34
N ASN A 202 12.52 4.61 12.38
CA ASN A 202 13.91 4.40 12.77
C ASN A 202 14.60 3.27 12.01
N THR A 203 13.88 2.17 11.74
CA THR A 203 14.45 0.94 11.17
C THR A 203 14.26 0.86 9.65
N LEU A 204 13.14 1.38 9.13
CA LEU A 204 12.76 1.30 7.73
C LEU A 204 12.33 2.66 7.18
N PRO A 205 13.22 3.66 7.10
CA PRO A 205 12.86 5.02 6.67
C PRO A 205 12.26 5.06 5.25
N ASN A 206 12.56 4.07 4.41
CA ASN A 206 12.00 3.96 3.05
C ASN A 206 10.61 3.31 2.99
N MET A 207 10.16 2.63 4.07
CA MET A 207 8.83 2.02 4.13
C MET A 207 7.74 3.09 3.99
N ALA A 208 7.92 4.24 4.62
CA ALA A 208 7.01 5.38 4.47
C ALA A 208 6.90 5.83 2.99
N ASN A 209 8.02 5.80 2.25
CA ASN A 209 8.09 6.29 0.88
C ASN A 209 7.63 5.27 -0.18
N CYS A 210 7.44 3.99 0.16
CA CYS A 210 7.09 2.98 -0.83
C CYS A 210 5.72 3.25 -1.48
N PHE A 211 4.74 3.70 -0.69
CA PHE A 211 3.41 4.08 -1.18
C PHE A 211 3.48 5.26 -2.15
N VAL A 212 4.26 6.30 -1.80
CA VAL A 212 4.50 7.46 -2.66
C VAL A 212 5.07 7.04 -4.01
N GLN A 213 6.10 6.20 -3.98
CA GLN A 213 6.73 5.68 -5.21
C GLN A 213 5.75 4.85 -6.03
N PHE A 214 4.95 4.00 -5.38
CA PHE A 214 3.93 3.19 -6.04
C PHE A 214 2.90 4.05 -6.80
N VAL A 215 2.29 5.03 -6.12
CA VAL A 215 1.29 5.92 -6.74
C VAL A 215 1.92 6.72 -7.88
N HIS A 216 3.12 7.27 -7.67
CA HIS A 216 3.84 8.00 -8.69
C HIS A 216 4.12 7.12 -9.92
N ASP A 217 4.69 5.93 -9.72
CA ASP A 217 5.07 5.03 -10.79
C ASP A 217 3.83 4.57 -11.57
N ARG A 218 2.71 4.27 -10.91
CA ARG A 218 1.46 3.87 -11.57
C ARG A 218 0.88 4.97 -12.44
N LEU A 219 0.79 6.19 -11.92
CA LEU A 219 0.24 7.31 -12.69
C LEU A 219 1.20 7.79 -13.79
N CYS A 220 2.50 7.82 -13.53
CA CYS A 220 3.48 8.35 -14.49
C CYS A 220 3.97 7.32 -15.52
N SER A 221 3.88 6.02 -15.24
CA SER A 221 4.28 4.98 -16.19
C SER A 221 3.16 4.56 -17.14
N PHE A 222 1.90 4.87 -16.80
CA PHE A 222 0.74 4.60 -17.67
C PHE A 222 0.94 5.08 -19.13
N PRO A 223 1.40 6.32 -19.39
CA PRO A 223 1.57 6.84 -20.74
C PRO A 223 2.70 6.20 -21.57
N ASN A 224 3.62 5.48 -20.93
CA ASN A 224 4.75 4.85 -21.61
C ASN A 224 4.42 3.44 -22.07
N ASN A 225 3.39 2.81 -21.50
CA ASN A 225 3.02 1.45 -21.79
C ASN A 225 1.97 1.36 -22.92
N GLU A 226 1.04 2.30 -23.05
CA GLU A 226 0.14 2.37 -24.22
C GLU A 226 0.90 2.69 -25.53
N ASN A 227 1.89 3.58 -25.48
CA ASN A 227 2.76 3.86 -26.63
C ASN A 227 3.53 2.61 -27.13
N ARG A 228 3.77 1.62 -26.27
CA ARG A 228 4.42 0.35 -26.64
C ARG A 228 3.43 -0.65 -27.24
N VAL A 229 2.17 -0.63 -26.83
CA VAL A 229 1.11 -1.46 -27.44
C VAL A 229 0.80 -0.95 -28.85
N GLY A 230 0.79 0.37 -29.07
CA GLY A 230 0.60 0.96 -30.40
C GLY A 230 1.76 0.76 -31.38
N GLN A 231 2.97 0.43 -30.92
CA GLN A 231 4.15 0.21 -31.77
C GLN A 231 4.44 -1.28 -32.07
N SER A 232 3.68 -2.21 -31.47
CA SER A 232 3.87 -3.66 -31.70
C SER A 232 2.96 -4.24 -32.79
N GLY A 233 2.24 -3.39 -33.53
CA GLY A 233 1.34 -3.76 -34.63
C GLY A 233 1.83 -3.39 -36.03
N SER A 234 3.13 -3.21 -36.23
CA SER A 234 3.70 -2.93 -37.56
C SER A 234 5.13 -3.47 -37.69
N SER A 235 5.24 -4.77 -37.93
CA SER A 235 6.39 -5.40 -38.59
C SER A 235 5.92 -6.67 -39.29
#